data_AF-A0A5D3F9C1-F1
#
_entry.id   AF-A0A5D3F9C1-F1
#
_cell.length_a   1.000
_cell.length_b   1.000
_cell.length_c   1.000
_cell.angle_alpha   90.00
_cell.angle_beta   90.00
_cell.angle_gamma   90.00
#
_symmetry.space_group_name_H-M   'P 1'
#
loop_
_entity.id
_entity.type
_entity.pdbx_description
1 polymer ?
#
loop_
_entity_poly.entity_id
_entity_poly.type
_entity_poly.pdbx_seq_one_letter_code
_entity_poly.pdbx_strand_id
1 'polypeptide(L)' 'MAERKNDQDKPLADRRAEQGAPQETDADFADEHTPSATDPPNARADAPGGEDDGYSPQTEVP' A
#
# COMPACT_ATOMS: atom_id res chain seq x y z
N MET A 1 -16.84 -20.63 30.97
CA MET A 1 -15.38 -20.48 30.76
C MET A 1 -15.21 -19.81 29.41
N ALA A 2 -14.88 -18.52 29.34
CA ALA A 2 -14.66 -17.86 28.07
C ALA A 2 -13.40 -18.47 27.44
N GLU A 3 -13.54 -19.04 26.25
CA GLU A 3 -12.46 -19.58 25.44
C GLU A 3 -11.41 -18.48 25.25
N ARG A 4 -10.27 -18.58 25.94
CA ARG A 4 -9.14 -17.68 25.72
C ARG A 4 -8.54 -18.03 24.36
N LYS A 5 -9.15 -17.50 23.29
CA LYS A 5 -8.63 -17.57 21.94
C LYS A 5 -7.21 -17.01 21.98
N ASN A 6 -6.23 -17.82 21.59
CA ASN A 6 -4.83 -17.50 21.77
C ASN A 6 -4.53 -16.20 21.01
N ASP A 7 -4.03 -15.17 21.69
CA ASP A 7 -3.70 -13.90 21.03
C ASP A 7 -2.65 -14.09 19.92
N GLN A 8 -1.90 -15.20 19.97
CA GLN A 8 -0.95 -15.63 18.93
C GLN A 8 -1.62 -15.99 17.60
N ASP A 9 -2.89 -16.37 17.60
CA ASP A 9 -3.65 -16.74 16.39
C ASP A 9 -4.24 -15.51 15.69
N LYS A 10 -4.23 -14.35 16.37
CA LYS A 10 -4.73 -13.10 15.79
C LYS A 10 -3.74 -12.53 14.78
N PRO A 11 -4.22 -11.93 13.67
CA PRO A 11 -3.41 -11.11 12.80
C PRO A 11 -2.61 -10.06 13.58
N LEU A 12 -1.40 -9.76 13.13
CA LEU A 12 -0.50 -8.82 13.81
C LEU A 12 -1.14 -7.43 13.97
N ALA A 13 -1.94 -6.99 12.99
CA ALA A 13 -2.64 -5.71 13.01
C ALA A 13 -3.66 -5.64 14.16
N ASP A 14 -4.51 -6.65 14.31
CA ASP A 14 -5.53 -6.71 15.37
C ASP A 14 -4.89 -6.76 16.76
N ARG A 15 -3.80 -7.54 16.90
CA ARG A 15 -3.03 -7.63 18.15
C ARG A 15 -2.40 -6.29 18.53
N ARG A 16 -1.89 -5.54 17.55
CA ARG A 16 -1.33 -4.19 17.77
C ARG A 16 -2.43 -3.19 18.14
N ALA A 17 -3.58 -3.25 17.49
CA ALA A 17 -4.72 -2.37 17.77
C ALA A 17 -5.26 -2.58 19.20
N GLU A 18 -5.39 -3.83 19.65
CA GLU A 18 -5.82 -4.17 21.03
C GLU A 18 -4.83 -3.69 22.10
N GLN A 19 -3.54 -3.59 21.77
CA GLN A 19 -2.50 -3.11 22.67
C GLN A 19 -2.32 -1.60 22.65
N GLY A 20 -3.14 -0.88 21.86
CA GLY A 20 -3.00 0.56 21.68
C GLY A 20 -1.64 0.95 21.09
N ALA A 21 -1.00 0.05 20.33
CA ALA A 21 0.26 0.36 19.66
C ALA A 21 0.03 1.54 18.70
N PRO A 22 0.98 2.49 18.62
CA PRO A 22 0.89 3.56 17.63
C PRO A 22 0.70 2.95 16.24
N GLN A 23 -0.43 3.27 15.62
CA GLN A 23 -0.55 3.13 14.18
C GLN A 23 0.24 4.29 13.59
N GLU A 24 1.06 4.03 12.58
CA GLU A 24 1.64 5.10 11.78
C GLU A 24 0.45 5.84 11.14
N THR A 25 0.07 6.97 11.74
CA THR A 25 -0.99 7.85 11.22
C THR A 25 -0.45 8.82 10.19
N ASP A 26 0.88 8.86 10.05
CA ASP A 26 1.58 9.64 9.05
C ASP A 26 1.22 9.05 7.69
N ALA A 27 0.23 9.68 7.06
CA ALA A 27 -0.12 9.46 5.66
C ALA A 27 0.94 10.07 4.72
N ASP A 28 2.15 10.32 5.22
CA ASP A 28 3.30 10.88 4.49
C ASP A 28 3.69 10.03 3.27
N PHE A 29 3.23 8.77 3.20
CA PHE A 29 3.33 7.94 2.00
C PHE A 29 2.56 8.51 0.79
N ALA A 30 1.46 9.22 1.02
CA ALA A 30 0.68 9.82 -0.07
C ALA A 30 1.38 11.04 -0.69
N ASP A 31 2.13 11.78 0.12
CA ASP A 31 2.92 12.92 -0.35
C ASP A 31 4.16 12.46 -1.14
N GLU A 32 4.72 11.28 -0.85
CA GLU A 32 5.86 10.71 -1.57
C GLU A 32 5.57 10.49 -3.07
N HIS A 33 4.31 10.20 -3.41
CA HIS A 33 3.87 9.96 -4.79
C HIS A 33 3.15 11.16 -5.42
N THR A 34 3.03 12.27 -4.71
CA THR A 34 2.42 13.49 -5.25
C THR A 34 3.49 14.29 -5.99
N PRO A 35 3.36 14.52 -7.32
CA PRO A 35 4.32 15.32 -8.05
C PRO A 35 4.42 16.75 -7.46
N SER A 36 5.64 17.20 -7.23
CA SER A 36 5.96 18.54 -6.76
C SER A 36 5.98 19.56 -7.91
N ALA A 37 6.04 20.85 -7.58
CA ALA A 37 6.11 21.93 -8.57
C ALA A 37 7.34 21.87 -9.49
N THR A 38 8.39 21.17 -9.06
CA THR A 38 9.62 20.98 -9.84
C THR A 38 9.64 19.66 -10.60
N ASP A 39 8.71 18.75 -10.32
CA ASP A 39 8.64 17.48 -11.03
C ASP A 39 8.11 17.68 -12.45
N PRO A 40 8.63 16.93 -13.43
CA PRO A 40 8.07 16.94 -14.76
C PRO A 40 6.61 16.46 -14.73
N PRO A 41 5.75 16.97 -15.62
CA PRO A 41 4.38 16.48 -15.71
C PRO A 41 4.37 15.00 -16.07
N ASN A 42 3.38 14.27 -15.56
CA ASN A 42 3.10 12.90 -15.97
C ASN A 42 2.94 12.83 -17.49
N ALA A 43 3.34 11.69 -18.07
CA ALA A 43 3.11 11.44 -19.48
C ALA A 43 1.61 11.50 -19.81
N ARG A 44 1.27 11.88 -21.06
CA ARG A 44 -0.11 11.84 -21.52
C ARG A 44 -0.60 10.40 -21.56
N ALA A 45 -1.90 10.18 -21.37
CA ALA A 45 -2.49 8.84 -21.40
C ALA A 45 -2.30 8.10 -22.74
N ASP A 46 -2.13 8.84 -23.84
CA ASP A 46 -1.88 8.33 -25.19
C ASP A 46 -0.38 8.27 -25.56
N ALA A 47 0.51 8.60 -24.60
CA ALA A 47 1.93 8.53 -24.83
C ALA A 47 2.41 7.07 -24.79
N PRO A 48 3.22 6.62 -25.77
CA PRO A 48 3.75 5.26 -25.78
C PRO A 48 4.63 5.01 -24.55
N GLY A 49 4.45 3.86 -23.90
CA GLY A 49 5.24 3.44 -22.73
C GLY A 49 4.71 3.93 -21.38
N GLY A 50 3.45 4.39 -21.31
CA GLY A 50 2.73 4.54 -20.05
C GLY A 50 2.50 3.19 -19.35
N GLU A 51 2.15 3.21 -18.07
CA GLU A 51 1.99 2.00 -17.24
C GLU A 51 1.01 0.97 -17.82
N ASP A 52 0.04 1.41 -18.64
CA ASP A 52 -0.94 0.57 -19.34
C ASP A 52 -0.41 -0.08 -20.63
N ASP A 53 0.63 0.48 -21.26
CA ASP A 53 1.16 0.01 -22.55
C ASP A 53 2.44 -0.80 -22.35
N GLY A 54 2.29 -2.14 -22.29
CA GLY A 54 3.39 -3.08 -22.47
C GLY A 54 4.03 -3.64 -21.20
N TYR A 55 3.48 -3.37 -20.01
CA TYR A 55 3.83 -4.13 -18.81
C TYR A 55 2.91 -5.35 -18.65
N SER A 56 3.37 -6.52 -19.11
CA SER A 56 2.79 -7.79 -18.69
C SER A 56 3.50 -8.25 -17.42
N PRO A 57 2.79 -8.44 -16.29
CA PRO A 57 3.40 -8.96 -15.08
C PRO A 57 4.06 -10.31 -15.37
N GLN A 58 5.30 -10.48 -14.92
CA GLN A 58 6.02 -11.75 -15.09
C GLN A 58 5.34 -12.94 -14.37
N THR A 59 4.44 -12.63 -13.43
CA THR A 59 3.62 -13.61 -12.70
C THR A 59 2.21 -13.78 -13.27
N GLU A 60 1.86 -13.10 -14.37
CA GLU A 60 0.58 -13.31 -15.04
C GLU A 60 0.58 -14.73 -15.64
N VAL A 61 -0.36 -15.55 -15.17
CA VAL A 61 -0.55 -16.90 -15.71
C VAL A 61 -1.59 -16.80 -16.83
N PRO A 62 -1.32 -17.34 -18.04
CA PRO A 62 -2.26 -17.32 -19.15
C PRO A 62 -3.53 -18.14 -18.90
#